data_AF-A0A1X7UR51-F1
#
_entry.id   AF-A0A1X7UR51-F1
#
_cell.length_a   1.000
_cell.length_b   1.000
_cell.length_c   1.000
_cell.angle_alpha   90.00
_cell.angle_beta   90.00
_cell.angle_gamma   90.00
#
_symmetry.space_group_name_H-M   'P 1'
#
loop_
_entity.id
_entity.type
_entity.pdbx_description
1 polymer ?
#
loop_
_entity_poly.entity_id
_entity_poly.type
_entity_poly.pdbx_seq_one_letter_code
_entity_poly.pdbx_strand_id
1 'polypeptide(L)'
;MAAVPVQVKAEAYKTREHPESPKDARLSALIVEAQLYQQLQEQTAQLEEFRKKVQKRLKKQRQETSRQTIVIEKHAKSEVGGEEVCPELDGSHGITVIDCRKEQSKCIQQLLSLCEKPPVSATPPAQVTLKPTVFREKPKPSLMPKPVVNQKTSSEQKRTFTNKAEAASHHLTVRRLYSAVERQQSRVNAINRQHQKEAEKRKREREEERRQIERQYSPKESAVILAERENAKQWLEMVALERRHQKLVKEKENERFCEALQFLLHEKYPDLPSLCPCHPSIWKADPMKCARNCPFYCNHSRFARELSSLLCSVTEHK
;
A
#
# COMPACT_ATOMS: atom_id res chain seq x y z
N MET A 1 20.55 25.44 -19.92
CA MET A 1 20.65 26.85 -19.53
C MET A 1 19.77 27.67 -20.46
N ALA A 2 18.67 28.20 -19.92
CA ALA A 2 17.89 29.35 -20.39
C ALA A 2 16.70 29.44 -19.43
N ALA A 3 16.82 30.30 -18.42
CA ALA A 3 15.77 30.55 -17.44
C ALA A 3 14.75 31.53 -18.05
N VAL A 4 13.48 31.16 -18.09
CA VAL A 4 12.39 32.06 -18.50
C VAL A 4 11.88 32.77 -17.25
N PRO A 5 11.90 34.12 -17.20
CA PRO A 5 11.51 34.86 -16.01
C PRO A 5 9.99 34.85 -15.83
N VAL A 6 9.55 34.41 -14.65
CA VAL A 6 8.17 34.52 -14.15
C VAL A 6 8.04 35.86 -13.44
N GLN A 7 8.07 36.95 -14.19
CA GLN A 7 7.64 38.27 -13.72
C GLN A 7 6.96 38.95 -14.90
N VAL A 8 5.67 39.28 -14.72
CA VAL A 8 4.83 40.30 -15.39
C VAL A 8 3.41 39.72 -15.51
N LYS A 9 2.63 39.75 -14.41
CA LYS A 9 1.13 39.71 -14.47
C LYS A 9 0.48 40.41 -13.26
N ALA A 10 1.15 41.38 -12.63
CA ALA A 10 0.57 42.14 -11.51
C ALA A 10 0.01 43.52 -11.93
N GLU A 11 0.29 44.02 -13.14
CA GLU A 11 -0.06 45.39 -13.54
C GLU A 11 -1.32 45.52 -14.41
N ALA A 12 -1.97 44.41 -14.78
CA ALA A 12 -3.11 44.44 -15.72
C ALA A 12 -4.50 44.69 -15.08
N TYR A 13 -4.58 45.04 -13.79
CA TYR A 13 -5.86 45.25 -13.09
C TYR A 13 -6.31 46.71 -12.95
N LYS A 14 -5.56 47.69 -13.49
CA LYS A 14 -5.88 49.12 -13.28
C LYS A 14 -6.68 49.81 -14.39
N THR A 15 -7.05 49.12 -15.46
CA THR A 15 -7.92 49.67 -16.52
C THR A 15 -8.94 48.62 -16.95
N ARG A 16 -9.93 48.36 -16.08
CA ARG A 16 -11.17 47.70 -16.49
C ARG A 16 -12.23 48.78 -16.53
N GLU A 17 -12.42 49.34 -17.73
CA GLU A 17 -13.57 50.18 -18.03
C GLU A 17 -14.83 49.43 -17.57
N HIS A 18 -15.64 50.11 -16.76
CA HIS A 18 -16.93 49.58 -16.35
C HIS A 18 -17.75 49.33 -17.63
N PRO A 19 -18.36 48.14 -17.81
CA PRO A 19 -19.20 47.88 -18.97
C PRO A 19 -20.32 48.91 -18.98
N GLU A 20 -20.30 49.81 -19.97
CA GLU A 20 -21.19 50.97 -20.07
C GLU A 20 -22.67 50.58 -20.31
N SER A 21 -22.96 49.28 -20.47
CA SER A 21 -24.28 48.74 -20.72
C SER A 21 -24.50 47.37 -20.05
N PRO A 22 -25.66 47.15 -19.40
CA PRO A 22 -26.04 45.84 -18.84
C PRO A 22 -26.03 44.68 -19.85
N LYS A 23 -26.11 44.98 -21.15
CA LYS A 23 -26.09 43.96 -22.21
C LYS A 23 -24.69 43.37 -22.41
N ASP A 24 -23.64 44.17 -22.22
CA ASP A 24 -22.25 43.73 -22.44
C ASP A 24 -21.74 42.88 -21.27
N ALA A 25 -22.22 43.17 -20.06
CA ALA A 25 -22.00 42.32 -18.89
C ALA A 25 -22.63 40.93 -19.07
N ARG A 26 -23.83 40.86 -19.66
CA ARG A 26 -24.52 39.58 -19.93
C ARG A 26 -23.82 38.77 -21.01
N LEU A 27 -23.35 39.42 -22.08
CA LEU A 27 -22.58 38.74 -23.13
C LEU A 27 -21.25 38.20 -22.59
N SER A 28 -20.56 38.99 -21.76
CA SER A 28 -19.31 38.59 -21.11
C SER A 28 -19.51 37.39 -20.18
N ALA A 29 -20.61 37.35 -19.42
CA ALA A 29 -20.95 36.22 -18.57
C ALA A 29 -21.18 34.92 -19.37
N LEU A 30 -21.91 35.00 -20.50
CA LEU A 30 -22.15 33.85 -21.37
C LEU A 30 -20.85 33.30 -21.99
N ILE A 31 -19.89 34.16 -22.33
CA ILE A 31 -18.58 33.75 -22.86
C ILE A 31 -17.79 32.99 -21.77
N VAL A 32 -17.77 33.50 -20.54
CA VAL A 32 -17.09 32.85 -19.41
C VAL A 32 -17.74 31.50 -19.08
N GLU A 33 -19.06 31.43 -19.10
CA GLU A 33 -19.81 30.19 -18.89
C GLU A 33 -19.47 29.14 -19.97
N ALA A 34 -19.46 29.53 -21.25
CA ALA A 34 -19.08 28.64 -22.35
C ALA A 34 -17.63 28.13 -22.20
N GLN A 35 -16.69 28.99 -21.77
CA GLN A 35 -15.31 28.61 -21.51
C GLN A 35 -15.18 27.61 -20.35
N LEU A 36 -15.94 27.80 -19.27
CA LEU A 36 -15.96 26.88 -18.14
C LEU A 36 -16.52 25.51 -18.54
N TYR A 37 -17.58 25.48 -19.36
CA TYR A 37 -18.12 24.24 -19.90
C TYR A 37 -17.11 23.50 -20.77
N GLN A 38 -16.38 24.22 -21.63
CA GLN A 38 -15.33 23.62 -22.46
C GLN A 38 -14.20 23.03 -21.60
N GLN A 39 -13.75 23.75 -20.56
CA GLN A 39 -12.74 23.23 -19.62
C GLN A 39 -13.22 21.98 -18.88
N LEU A 40 -14.48 21.95 -18.47
CA LEU A 40 -15.08 20.78 -17.82
C LEU A 40 -15.12 19.56 -18.77
N GLN A 41 -15.46 19.78 -20.05
CA GLN A 41 -15.42 18.74 -21.08
C GLN A 41 -14.00 18.20 -21.32
N GLU A 42 -13.00 19.08 -21.35
CA GLU A 42 -11.60 18.66 -21.50
C GLU A 42 -11.12 17.84 -20.29
N GLN A 43 -11.43 18.28 -19.06
CA GLN A 43 -11.05 17.54 -17.85
C GLN A 43 -11.75 16.17 -17.77
N THR A 44 -13.03 16.10 -18.12
CA THR A 44 -13.76 14.83 -18.16
C THR A 44 -13.19 13.87 -19.21
N ALA A 45 -12.85 14.36 -20.41
CA ALA A 45 -12.20 13.56 -21.44
C ALA A 45 -10.83 13.03 -20.98
N GLN A 46 -10.01 13.86 -20.31
CA GLN A 46 -8.72 13.45 -19.75
C GLN A 46 -8.88 12.35 -18.69
N LEU A 47 -9.88 12.47 -17.81
CA LEU A 47 -10.18 11.46 -16.80
C LEU A 47 -10.62 10.13 -17.42
N GLU A 48 -11.42 10.17 -18.49
CA GLU A 48 -11.81 8.96 -19.23
C GLU A 48 -10.60 8.29 -19.90
N GLU A 49 -9.72 9.06 -20.53
CA GLU A 49 -8.50 8.53 -21.14
C GLU A 49 -7.58 7.89 -20.08
N PHE A 50 -7.44 8.54 -18.93
CA PHE A 50 -6.69 8.00 -17.79
C PHE A 50 -7.31 6.69 -17.29
N ARG A 51 -8.63 6.64 -17.10
CA ARG A 51 -9.36 5.41 -16.73
C ARG A 51 -9.10 4.28 -17.73
N LYS A 52 -9.16 4.55 -19.03
CA LYS A 52 -8.84 3.57 -20.09
C LYS A 52 -7.40 3.07 -19.99
N LYS A 53 -6.42 3.94 -19.74
CA LYS A 53 -5.00 3.58 -19.55
C LYS A 53 -4.81 2.67 -18.33
N VAL A 54 -5.44 2.98 -17.20
CA VAL A 54 -5.39 2.17 -15.98
C VAL A 54 -6.01 0.79 -16.23
N GLN A 55 -7.20 0.72 -16.83
CA GLN A 55 -7.83 -0.56 -17.18
C GLN A 55 -6.96 -1.42 -18.10
N LYS A 56 -6.30 -0.80 -19.10
CA LYS A 56 -5.37 -1.52 -20.00
C LYS A 56 -4.16 -2.08 -19.24
N ARG A 57 -3.59 -1.34 -18.29
CA ARG A 57 -2.50 -1.81 -17.42
C ARG A 57 -2.95 -2.99 -16.54
N LEU A 58 -4.12 -2.90 -15.93
CA LEU A 58 -4.68 -3.98 -15.11
C LEU A 58 -4.95 -5.26 -15.93
N LYS A 59 -5.51 -5.13 -17.14
CA LYS A 59 -5.70 -6.27 -18.05
C LYS A 59 -4.36 -6.93 -18.41
N LYS A 60 -3.33 -6.13 -18.72
CA LYS A 60 -1.98 -6.64 -19.00
C LYS A 60 -1.38 -7.37 -17.79
N GLN A 61 -1.54 -6.81 -16.59
CA GLN A 61 -1.06 -7.43 -15.35
C GLN A 61 -1.76 -8.76 -15.08
N ARG A 62 -3.09 -8.83 -15.24
CA ARG A 62 -3.85 -10.09 -15.11
C ARG A 62 -3.37 -11.15 -16.10
N GLN A 63 -3.14 -10.78 -17.36
CA GLN A 63 -2.61 -11.69 -18.37
C GLN A 63 -1.22 -12.22 -17.98
N GLU A 64 -0.35 -11.36 -17.47
CA GLU A 64 0.98 -11.77 -17.01
C GLU A 64 0.91 -12.72 -15.81
N THR A 65 0.05 -12.42 -14.82
CA THR A 65 -0.16 -13.33 -13.69
C THR A 65 -0.72 -14.68 -14.14
N SER A 66 -1.66 -14.70 -15.10
CA SER A 66 -2.19 -15.96 -15.65
C SER A 66 -1.12 -16.76 -16.40
N ARG A 67 -0.19 -16.09 -17.09
CA ARG A 67 0.95 -16.77 -17.72
C ARG A 67 1.87 -17.40 -16.68
N GLN A 68 2.16 -16.68 -15.59
CA GLN A 68 2.99 -17.18 -14.49
C GLN A 68 2.34 -18.38 -13.80
N THR A 69 1.03 -18.35 -13.54
CA THR A 69 0.32 -19.49 -12.92
C THR A 69 0.36 -20.73 -13.81
N ILE A 70 0.19 -20.58 -15.12
CA ILE A 70 0.28 -21.72 -16.06
C ILE A 70 1.69 -22.32 -16.06
N VAL A 71 2.75 -21.49 -15.98
CA VAL A 71 4.13 -21.98 -15.90
C VAL A 71 4.36 -22.74 -14.60
N ILE A 72 3.88 -22.22 -13.47
CA ILE A 72 3.97 -22.88 -12.17
C ILE A 72 3.22 -24.22 -12.18
N GLU A 73 2.01 -24.27 -12.73
CA GLU A 73 1.24 -25.52 -12.85
C GLU A 73 1.94 -26.56 -13.73
N LYS A 74 2.58 -26.13 -14.83
CA LYS A 74 3.37 -27.03 -15.68
C LYS A 74 4.58 -27.60 -14.95
N HIS A 75 5.31 -26.76 -14.20
CA HIS A 75 6.42 -27.21 -13.37
C HIS A 75 5.97 -28.19 -12.28
N ALA A 76 4.86 -27.88 -11.60
CA ALA A 76 4.31 -28.77 -10.58
C ALA A 76 3.87 -30.13 -11.15
N LYS A 77 3.35 -30.18 -12.39
CA LYS A 77 2.99 -31.44 -13.06
C LYS A 77 4.20 -32.24 -13.53
N SER A 78 5.31 -31.60 -13.89
CA SER A 78 6.54 -32.31 -14.25
C SER A 78 7.26 -32.93 -13.04
N GLU A 79 7.07 -32.38 -11.84
CA GLU A 79 7.70 -32.91 -10.61
C GLU A 79 6.96 -34.13 -10.03
N VAL A 80 5.67 -34.31 -10.33
CA VAL A 80 4.86 -35.45 -9.84
C VAL A 80 5.02 -36.71 -10.71
N GLY A 81 5.86 -36.66 -11.76
CA GLY A 81 6.20 -37.84 -12.59
C GLY A 81 7.35 -38.70 -12.05
N GLY A 82 7.94 -38.34 -10.91
CA GLY A 82 8.86 -39.21 -10.18
C GLY A 82 8.13 -39.87 -9.01
N GLU A 83 7.83 -41.17 -9.13
CA GLU A 83 7.47 -42.01 -7.99
C GLU A 83 8.66 -42.07 -7.02
N GLU A 84 8.83 -41.05 -6.18
CA GLU A 84 9.51 -41.24 -4.91
C GLU A 84 8.49 -41.87 -3.96
N VAL A 85 8.54 -43.21 -3.91
CA VAL A 85 7.91 -44.03 -2.88
C VAL A 85 8.52 -43.62 -1.54
N CYS A 86 7.76 -42.88 -0.72
CA CYS A 86 8.11 -42.67 0.67
C CYS A 86 8.03 -44.01 1.42
N PRO A 87 9.07 -44.45 2.15
CA PRO A 87 8.99 -45.65 2.96
C PRO A 87 7.94 -45.48 4.06
N GLU A 88 7.12 -46.52 4.22
CA GLU A 88 6.07 -46.67 5.21
C GLU A 88 6.55 -46.23 6.60
N LEU A 89 5.84 -45.27 7.18
CA LEU A 89 5.81 -45.08 8.62
C LEU A 89 4.36 -45.33 9.07
N ASP A 90 4.23 -46.43 9.80
CA ASP A 90 2.99 -46.89 10.40
C ASP A 90 2.39 -45.85 11.33
N GLY A 91 1.07 -45.70 11.23
CA GLY A 91 0.25 -45.26 12.35
C GLY A 91 -0.23 -43.81 12.28
N SER A 92 -1.51 -43.70 11.94
CA SER A 92 -2.46 -42.63 12.27
C SER A 92 -2.55 -41.40 11.35
N HIS A 93 -3.67 -41.35 10.62
CA HIS A 93 -4.30 -40.22 9.93
C HIS A 93 -3.47 -39.57 8.81
N GLY A 94 -3.40 -40.27 7.67
CA GLY A 94 -2.83 -39.75 6.42
C GLY A 94 -3.65 -38.60 5.84
N ILE A 95 -3.24 -37.37 6.14
CA ILE A 95 -3.58 -36.19 5.34
C ILE A 95 -2.61 -36.20 4.16
N THR A 96 -3.12 -36.37 2.94
CA THR A 96 -2.26 -36.39 1.76
C THR A 96 -1.65 -35.01 1.52
N VAL A 97 -0.48 -34.92 0.88
CA VAL A 97 0.15 -33.63 0.50
C VAL A 97 -0.80 -32.75 -0.34
N ILE A 98 -1.77 -33.38 -1.02
CA ILE A 98 -2.84 -32.71 -1.78
C ILE A 98 -3.82 -31.97 -0.85
N ASP A 99 -4.14 -32.53 0.31
CA ASP A 99 -5.02 -31.93 1.31
C ASP A 99 -4.34 -30.74 2.01
N CYS A 100 -3.03 -30.81 2.23
CA CYS A 100 -2.24 -29.69 2.75
C CYS A 100 -2.22 -28.48 1.78
N ARG A 101 -2.14 -28.72 0.46
CA ARG A 101 -2.21 -27.64 -0.55
C ARG A 101 -3.61 -27.03 -0.66
N LYS A 102 -4.67 -27.83 -0.53
CA LYS A 102 -6.07 -27.31 -0.51
C LYS A 102 -6.33 -26.46 0.73
N GLU A 103 -5.84 -26.88 1.89
CA GLU A 103 -5.91 -26.09 3.13
C GLU A 103 -5.09 -24.79 3.04
N GLN A 104 -3.89 -24.82 2.45
CA GLN A 104 -3.14 -23.58 2.17
C GLN A 104 -3.87 -22.63 1.22
N SER A 105 -4.52 -23.15 0.18
CA SER A 105 -5.31 -22.32 -0.74
C SER A 105 -6.53 -21.68 -0.05
N LYS A 106 -7.21 -22.39 0.86
CA LYS A 106 -8.29 -21.82 1.68
C LYS A 106 -7.76 -20.73 2.61
N CYS A 107 -6.61 -20.97 3.25
CA CYS A 107 -5.97 -20.02 4.15
C CYS A 107 -5.57 -18.71 3.42
N ILE A 108 -5.05 -18.82 2.19
CA ILE A 108 -4.70 -17.65 1.36
C ILE A 108 -5.96 -16.89 0.93
N GLN A 109 -7.04 -17.56 0.53
CA GLN A 109 -8.31 -16.88 0.21
C GLN A 109 -8.92 -16.20 1.44
N GLN A 110 -8.79 -16.79 2.62
CA GLN A 110 -9.25 -16.22 3.88
C GLN A 110 -8.41 -15.02 4.33
N LEU A 111 -7.11 -14.99 4.02
CA LEU A 111 -6.25 -13.82 4.23
C LEU A 111 -6.57 -12.67 3.26
N LEU A 112 -6.88 -12.99 2.00
CA LEU A 112 -7.27 -11.98 1.00
C LEU A 112 -8.61 -11.32 1.35
N SER A 113 -9.56 -12.04 1.94
CA SER A 113 -10.84 -11.46 2.40
C SER A 113 -10.69 -10.56 3.64
N LEU A 114 -9.64 -10.77 4.45
CA LEU A 114 -9.31 -9.90 5.58
C LEU A 114 -8.63 -8.60 5.14
N CYS A 115 -7.97 -8.57 3.98
CA CYS A 115 -7.32 -7.39 3.40
C CYS A 115 -8.30 -6.37 2.78
N GLU A 116 -9.58 -6.70 2.61
CA GLU A 116 -10.61 -5.74 2.12
C GLU A 116 -11.14 -4.79 3.21
N LYS A 117 -10.67 -4.92 4.46
CA LYS A 117 -11.03 -3.99 5.54
C LYS A 117 -9.99 -2.87 5.67
N PRO A 118 -10.41 -1.59 5.86
CA PRO A 118 -9.49 -0.47 5.98
C PRO A 118 -8.63 -0.58 7.24
N PRO A 119 -7.35 -0.16 7.19
CA PRO A 119 -6.40 -0.41 8.26
C PRO A 119 -6.64 0.50 9.47
N VAL A 120 -6.78 -0.11 10.65
CA VAL A 120 -6.65 0.57 11.94
C VAL A 120 -5.22 0.33 12.44
N SER A 121 -4.48 1.43 12.57
CA SER A 121 -3.21 1.65 13.29
C SER A 121 -2.21 0.47 13.39
N ALA A 122 -1.18 0.50 12.55
CA ALA A 122 -0.03 -0.39 12.61
C ALA A 122 1.00 0.05 13.67
N THR A 123 1.52 -0.90 14.43
CA THR A 123 2.81 -0.84 15.14
C THR A 123 3.81 -1.78 14.44
N PRO A 124 5.12 -1.46 14.40
CA PRO A 124 6.08 -2.21 13.61
C PRO A 124 6.68 -3.39 14.40
N PRO A 125 6.88 -4.58 13.79
CA PRO A 125 7.60 -5.68 14.43
C PRO A 125 9.13 -5.53 14.31
N ALA A 126 9.79 -6.00 15.36
CA ALA A 126 11.23 -5.95 15.60
C ALA A 126 12.06 -6.77 14.61
N GLN A 127 13.31 -6.33 14.42
CA GLN A 127 14.31 -6.92 13.54
C GLN A 127 14.79 -8.28 14.05
N VAL A 128 14.74 -9.31 13.20
CA VAL A 128 15.32 -10.63 13.44
C VAL A 128 16.69 -10.71 12.75
N THR A 129 17.74 -10.71 13.55
CA THR A 129 19.12 -11.00 13.15
C THR A 129 19.31 -12.49 12.87
N LEU A 130 19.67 -12.84 11.64
CA LEU A 130 20.10 -14.19 11.25
C LEU A 130 21.62 -14.34 11.47
N LYS A 131 22.02 -15.39 12.21
CA LYS A 131 23.42 -15.77 12.43
C LYS A 131 23.98 -16.52 11.22
N PRO A 132 25.26 -16.33 10.86
CA PRO A 132 25.89 -17.02 9.74
C PRO A 132 26.25 -18.46 10.12
N THR A 133 25.91 -19.41 9.25
CA THR A 133 26.29 -20.82 9.34
C THR A 133 27.73 -21.03 8.87
N VAL A 134 28.50 -21.72 9.70
CA VAL A 134 29.93 -21.98 9.54
C VAL A 134 30.17 -23.03 8.44
N PHE A 135 31.04 -22.70 7.50
CA PHE A 135 31.49 -23.55 6.40
C PHE A 135 32.36 -24.70 6.95
N ARG A 136 31.95 -25.95 6.69
CA ARG A 136 32.59 -27.16 7.22
C ARG A 136 33.76 -27.57 6.32
N GLU A 137 34.98 -27.55 6.85
CA GLU A 137 36.18 -28.02 6.14
C GLU A 137 36.15 -29.54 5.92
N LYS A 138 36.66 -29.97 4.75
CA LYS A 138 36.79 -31.38 4.36
C LYS A 138 37.97 -32.04 5.11
N PRO A 139 37.83 -33.28 5.62
CA PRO A 139 38.93 -33.98 6.27
C PRO A 139 39.98 -34.46 5.25
N LYS A 140 41.26 -34.34 5.63
CA LYS A 140 42.43 -34.89 4.92
C LYS A 140 42.41 -36.43 4.94
N PRO A 141 42.83 -37.11 3.85
CA PRO A 141 42.94 -38.57 3.84
C PRO A 141 44.15 -39.03 4.66
N SER A 142 43.92 -39.98 5.56
CA SER A 142 44.94 -40.64 6.39
C SER A 142 45.78 -41.62 5.56
N LEU A 143 47.08 -41.66 5.87
CA LEU A 143 48.04 -42.61 5.32
C LEU A 143 47.72 -44.04 5.80
N MET A 144 47.58 -44.98 4.86
CA MET A 144 47.51 -46.41 5.14
C MET A 144 48.92 -47.01 5.33
N PRO A 145 49.10 -47.98 6.26
CA PRO A 145 50.39 -48.64 6.49
C PRO A 145 50.72 -49.69 5.42
N LYS A 146 52.02 -49.85 5.13
CA LYS A 146 52.55 -50.79 4.13
C LYS A 146 52.52 -52.25 4.64
N PRO A 147 52.12 -53.24 3.82
CA PRO A 147 52.14 -54.64 4.23
C PRO A 147 53.55 -55.25 4.14
N VAL A 148 53.86 -56.08 5.13
CA VAL A 148 55.06 -56.91 5.24
C VAL A 148 55.00 -58.06 4.22
N VAL A 149 56.08 -58.25 3.47
CA VAL A 149 56.21 -59.23 2.39
C VAL A 149 56.67 -60.57 2.96
N ASN A 150 55.82 -61.59 2.90
CA ASN A 150 56.23 -63.00 3.06
C ASN A 150 56.23 -63.69 1.68
N GLN A 151 57.30 -64.46 1.41
CA GLN A 151 57.54 -65.13 0.13
C GLN A 151 56.56 -66.29 -0.07
N LYS A 152 55.91 -66.34 -1.23
CA LYS A 152 54.89 -67.35 -1.60
C LYS A 152 55.31 -68.16 -2.83
N THR A 153 54.86 -69.41 -2.85
CA THR A 153 55.22 -70.47 -3.82
C THR A 153 54.61 -70.24 -5.22
N SER A 154 55.11 -70.95 -6.23
CA SER A 154 54.89 -70.68 -7.67
C SER A 154 53.44 -70.77 -8.16
N SER A 155 52.55 -71.49 -7.45
CA SER A 155 51.12 -71.55 -7.79
C SER A 155 50.33 -70.32 -7.27
N GLU A 156 50.78 -69.70 -6.17
CA GLU A 156 50.27 -68.40 -5.70
C GLU A 156 50.79 -67.24 -6.56
N GLN A 157 52.00 -67.34 -7.12
CA GLN A 157 52.53 -66.31 -8.02
C GLN A 157 51.61 -66.08 -9.23
N LYS A 158 51.09 -67.14 -9.89
CA LYS A 158 50.16 -66.99 -11.03
C LYS A 158 48.83 -66.30 -10.65
N ARG A 159 48.27 -66.57 -9.46
CA ARG A 159 47.06 -65.87 -8.96
C ARG A 159 47.32 -64.42 -8.54
N THR A 160 48.54 -64.09 -8.11
CA THR A 160 48.90 -62.69 -7.78
C THR A 160 49.12 -61.84 -9.04
N PHE A 161 49.54 -62.42 -10.18
CA PHE A 161 49.69 -61.67 -11.43
C PHE A 161 48.34 -61.26 -12.04
N THR A 162 47.32 -62.13 -12.01
CA THR A 162 45.96 -61.78 -12.47
C THR A 162 45.33 -60.71 -11.58
N ASN A 163 45.46 -60.82 -10.25
CA ASN A 163 45.01 -59.79 -9.31
C ASN A 163 45.74 -58.44 -9.50
N LYS A 164 47.04 -58.46 -9.82
CA LYS A 164 47.79 -57.22 -10.10
C LYS A 164 47.38 -56.57 -11.43
N ALA A 165 47.11 -57.38 -12.46
CA ALA A 165 46.63 -56.88 -13.75
C ALA A 165 45.22 -56.30 -13.65
N GLU A 166 44.32 -56.96 -12.91
CA GLU A 166 42.97 -56.46 -12.62
C GLU A 166 43.00 -55.20 -11.76
N ALA A 167 43.86 -55.13 -10.74
CA ALA A 167 44.06 -53.94 -9.93
C ALA A 167 44.61 -52.76 -10.76
N ALA A 168 45.54 -53.02 -11.70
CA ALA A 168 46.05 -52.00 -12.61
C ALA A 168 44.98 -51.52 -13.60
N SER A 169 44.16 -52.43 -14.14
CA SER A 169 43.02 -52.10 -15.01
C SER A 169 41.97 -51.27 -14.27
N HIS A 170 41.63 -51.65 -13.04
CA HIS A 170 40.72 -50.89 -12.18
C HIS A 170 41.30 -49.51 -11.86
N HIS A 171 42.59 -49.41 -11.52
CA HIS A 171 43.26 -48.13 -11.28
C HIS A 171 43.19 -47.19 -12.51
N LEU A 172 43.45 -47.71 -13.71
CA LEU A 172 43.34 -46.94 -14.95
C LEU A 172 41.91 -46.48 -15.22
N THR A 173 40.93 -47.35 -14.97
CA THR A 173 39.49 -47.03 -15.13
C THR A 173 39.09 -45.91 -14.17
N VAL A 174 39.44 -46.04 -12.89
CA VAL A 174 39.20 -45.03 -11.86
C VAL A 174 39.88 -43.70 -12.23
N ARG A 175 41.14 -43.73 -12.68
CA ARG A 175 41.86 -42.53 -13.13
C ARG A 175 41.18 -41.84 -14.31
N ARG A 176 40.67 -42.60 -15.28
CA ARG A 176 39.91 -42.06 -16.43
C ARG A 176 38.60 -41.40 -15.98
N LEU A 177 37.88 -42.02 -15.05
CA LEU A 177 36.64 -41.46 -14.48
C LEU A 177 36.91 -40.14 -13.76
N TYR A 178 37.90 -40.08 -12.87
CA TYR A 178 38.26 -38.83 -12.20
C TYR A 178 38.65 -37.73 -13.18
N SER A 179 39.46 -38.07 -14.19
CA SER A 179 39.85 -37.12 -15.24
C SER A 179 38.63 -36.62 -16.04
N ALA A 180 37.63 -37.47 -16.28
CA ALA A 180 36.40 -37.09 -16.98
C ALA A 180 35.52 -36.18 -16.12
N VAL A 181 35.37 -36.50 -14.83
CA VAL A 181 34.64 -35.67 -13.85
C VAL A 181 35.29 -34.29 -13.73
N GLU A 182 36.61 -34.23 -13.62
CA GLU A 182 37.34 -32.96 -13.51
C GLU A 182 37.19 -32.08 -14.75
N ARG A 183 37.26 -32.67 -15.95
CA ARG A 183 36.98 -31.96 -17.21
C ARG A 183 35.55 -31.44 -17.25
N GLN A 184 34.58 -32.25 -16.84
CA GLN A 184 33.18 -31.84 -16.83
C GLN A 184 32.94 -30.71 -15.82
N GLN A 185 33.52 -30.80 -14.63
CA GLN A 185 33.47 -29.74 -13.63
C GLN A 185 34.11 -28.45 -14.14
N SER A 186 35.22 -28.55 -14.87
CA SER A 186 35.90 -27.40 -15.47
C SER A 186 35.03 -26.70 -16.52
N ARG A 187 34.31 -27.45 -17.36
CA ARG A 187 33.34 -26.90 -18.33
C ARG A 187 32.18 -26.20 -17.64
N VAL A 188 31.57 -26.85 -16.65
CA VAL A 188 30.46 -26.26 -15.87
C VAL A 188 30.92 -24.99 -15.15
N ASN A 189 32.10 -24.99 -14.56
CA ASN A 189 32.67 -23.82 -13.90
C ASN A 189 32.91 -22.66 -14.90
N ALA A 190 33.38 -22.95 -16.11
CA ALA A 190 33.57 -21.94 -17.14
C ALA A 190 32.25 -21.28 -17.56
N ILE A 191 31.21 -22.08 -17.82
CA ILE A 191 29.86 -21.60 -18.15
C ILE A 191 29.29 -20.77 -17.00
N ASN A 192 29.42 -21.23 -15.76
CA ASN A 192 28.92 -20.51 -14.59
C ASN A 192 29.61 -19.15 -14.42
N ARG A 193 30.93 -19.07 -14.64
CA ARG A 193 31.65 -17.79 -14.63
C ARG A 193 31.14 -16.83 -15.72
N GLN A 194 30.79 -17.33 -16.88
CA GLN A 194 30.21 -16.51 -17.95
C GLN A 194 28.83 -15.97 -17.54
N HIS A 195 27.95 -16.82 -17.01
CA HIS A 195 26.64 -16.38 -16.52
C HIS A 195 26.73 -15.38 -15.36
N GLN A 196 27.70 -15.54 -14.46
CA GLN A 196 27.94 -14.57 -13.39
C GLN A 196 28.32 -13.20 -13.95
N LYS A 197 29.23 -13.15 -14.94
CA LYS A 197 29.60 -11.90 -15.61
C LYS A 197 28.41 -11.22 -16.29
N GLU A 198 27.56 -11.98 -16.97
CA GLU A 198 26.35 -11.45 -17.61
C GLU A 198 25.33 -10.94 -16.58
N ALA A 199 25.15 -11.66 -15.48
CA ALA A 199 24.27 -11.24 -14.39
C ALA A 199 24.77 -9.94 -13.74
N GLU A 200 26.08 -9.81 -13.50
CA GLU A 200 26.69 -8.59 -12.98
C GLU A 200 26.56 -7.41 -13.94
N LYS A 201 26.74 -7.65 -15.25
CA LYS A 201 26.51 -6.62 -16.27
C LYS A 201 25.06 -6.12 -16.24
N ARG A 202 24.10 -7.04 -16.22
CA ARG A 202 22.66 -6.71 -16.14
C ARG A 202 22.32 -5.98 -14.84
N LYS A 203 22.93 -6.34 -13.70
CA LYS A 203 22.76 -5.64 -12.43
C LYS A 203 23.27 -4.20 -12.51
N ARG A 204 24.44 -3.98 -13.12
CA ARG A 204 25.01 -2.64 -13.33
C ARG A 204 24.13 -1.77 -14.23
N GLU A 205 23.65 -2.31 -15.34
CA GLU A 205 22.77 -1.58 -16.27
C GLU A 205 21.46 -1.13 -15.58
N ARG A 206 20.80 -2.02 -14.83
CA ARG A 206 19.57 -1.66 -14.09
C ARG A 206 19.82 -0.59 -13.03
N GLU A 207 20.95 -0.68 -12.33
CA GLU A 207 21.31 0.29 -11.29
C GLU A 207 21.62 1.66 -11.91
N GLU A 208 22.25 1.69 -13.08
CA GLU A 208 22.48 2.93 -13.82
C GLU A 208 21.17 3.55 -14.32
N GLU A 209 20.25 2.74 -14.86
CA GLU A 209 18.90 3.19 -15.23
C GLU A 209 18.15 3.79 -14.03
N ARG A 210 18.19 3.11 -12.88
CA ARG A 210 17.62 3.63 -11.61
C ARG A 210 18.20 5.00 -11.27
N ARG A 211 19.53 5.17 -11.34
CA ARG A 211 20.17 6.47 -11.05
C ARG A 211 19.83 7.54 -12.08
N GLN A 212 19.65 7.19 -13.35
CA GLN A 212 19.24 8.15 -14.37
C GLN A 212 17.81 8.65 -14.11
N ILE A 213 16.89 7.75 -13.76
CA ILE A 213 15.53 8.08 -13.33
C ILE A 213 15.59 8.99 -12.10
N GLU A 214 16.31 8.61 -11.05
CA GLU A 214 16.45 9.45 -9.85
C GLU A 214 17.01 10.84 -10.15
N ARG A 215 17.99 10.96 -11.04
CA ARG A 215 18.52 12.27 -11.48
C ARG A 215 17.50 13.10 -12.26
N GLN A 216 16.66 12.47 -13.08
CA GLN A 216 15.63 13.16 -13.85
C GLN A 216 14.50 13.68 -12.95
N TYR A 217 14.14 12.93 -11.90
CA TYR A 217 12.97 13.20 -11.08
C TYR A 217 13.28 13.92 -9.74
N SER A 218 14.50 13.82 -9.20
CA SER A 218 14.85 14.34 -7.87
C SER A 218 14.62 15.85 -7.64
N PRO A 219 14.99 16.77 -8.54
CA PRO A 219 14.80 18.20 -8.27
C PRO A 219 13.47 18.77 -8.77
N LYS A 220 12.80 18.12 -9.74
CA LYS A 220 11.57 18.64 -10.35
C LYS A 220 10.30 18.15 -9.66
N GLU A 221 10.25 16.88 -9.27
CA GLU A 221 9.08 16.34 -8.57
C GLU A 221 9.05 16.80 -7.11
N SER A 222 10.20 16.94 -6.46
CA SER A 222 10.25 17.39 -5.06
C SER A 222 9.71 18.81 -4.89
N ALA A 223 10.05 19.75 -5.79
CA ALA A 223 9.50 21.11 -5.76
C ALA A 223 7.99 21.15 -6.05
N VAL A 224 7.50 20.37 -7.03
CA VAL A 224 6.07 20.31 -7.36
C VAL A 224 5.27 19.69 -6.23
N ILE A 225 5.74 18.57 -5.65
CA ILE A 225 5.07 17.88 -4.54
C ILE A 225 5.05 18.78 -3.29
N LEU A 226 6.12 19.54 -3.02
CA LEU A 226 6.15 20.49 -1.91
C LEU A 226 5.16 21.64 -2.12
N ALA A 227 5.11 22.22 -3.32
CA ALA A 227 4.17 23.28 -3.66
C ALA A 227 2.71 22.80 -3.59
N GLU A 228 2.41 21.60 -4.10
CA GLU A 228 1.08 20.98 -3.98
C GLU A 228 0.70 20.73 -2.52
N ARG A 229 1.65 20.28 -1.70
CA ARG A 229 1.43 20.05 -0.27
C ARG A 229 1.18 21.35 0.50
N GLU A 230 1.86 22.43 0.15
CA GLU A 230 1.63 23.75 0.74
C GLU A 230 0.28 24.31 0.32
N ASN A 231 -0.09 24.22 -0.96
CA ASN A 231 -1.41 24.62 -1.45
C ASN A 231 -2.53 23.82 -0.77
N ALA A 232 -2.36 22.51 -0.59
CA ALA A 232 -3.33 21.68 0.11
C ALA A 232 -3.51 22.09 1.59
N LYS A 233 -2.42 22.46 2.27
CA LYS A 233 -2.48 22.98 3.65
C LYS A 233 -3.23 24.31 3.72
N GLN A 234 -2.92 25.24 2.83
CA GLN A 234 -3.60 26.54 2.76
C GLN A 234 -5.10 26.37 2.50
N TRP A 235 -5.46 25.49 1.58
CA TRP A 235 -6.87 25.19 1.29
C TRP A 235 -7.61 24.59 2.51
N LEU A 236 -6.97 23.64 3.21
CA LEU A 236 -7.54 23.06 4.44
C LEU A 236 -7.72 24.10 5.55
N GLU A 237 -6.77 25.03 5.70
CA GLU A 237 -6.86 26.12 6.66
C GLU A 237 -8.01 27.07 6.33
N MET A 238 -8.15 27.46 5.06
CA MET A 238 -9.28 28.27 4.58
C MET A 238 -10.63 27.59 4.84
N VAL A 239 -10.76 26.29 4.53
CA VAL A 239 -11.98 25.53 4.80
C VAL A 239 -12.27 25.43 6.30
N ALA A 240 -11.24 25.30 7.14
CA ALA A 240 -11.41 25.27 8.59
C ALA A 240 -11.89 26.61 9.16
N LEU A 241 -11.34 27.73 8.65
CA LEU A 241 -11.78 29.08 9.01
C LEU A 241 -13.23 29.34 8.59
N GLU A 242 -13.59 28.98 7.36
CA GLU A 242 -14.96 29.12 6.85
C GLU A 242 -15.96 28.32 7.69
N ARG A 243 -15.63 27.07 8.04
CA ARG A 243 -16.46 26.24 8.93
C ARG A 243 -16.61 26.84 10.33
N ARG A 244 -15.58 27.46 10.88
CA ARG A 244 -15.66 28.15 12.18
C ARG A 244 -16.56 29.37 12.08
N HIS A 245 -16.41 30.16 11.03
CA HIS A 245 -17.26 31.32 10.79
C HIS A 245 -18.74 30.93 10.65
N GLN A 246 -19.06 29.92 9.84
CA GLN A 246 -20.42 29.41 9.68
C GLN A 246 -21.04 28.91 10.99
N LYS A 247 -20.25 28.25 11.85
CA LYS A 247 -20.71 27.84 13.18
C LYS A 247 -21.08 29.03 14.06
N LEU A 248 -20.23 30.05 14.12
CA LEU A 248 -20.47 31.25 14.90
C LEU A 248 -21.71 32.03 14.41
N VAL A 249 -21.88 32.14 13.09
CA VAL A 249 -23.08 32.76 12.49
C VAL A 249 -24.34 31.99 12.91
N LYS A 250 -24.32 30.67 12.77
CA LYS A 250 -25.46 29.81 13.15
C LYS A 250 -25.75 29.85 14.65
N GLU A 251 -24.73 29.92 15.50
CA GLU A 251 -24.90 30.08 16.95
C GLU A 251 -25.59 31.40 17.28
N LYS A 252 -25.15 32.52 16.67
CA LYS A 252 -25.76 33.83 16.84
C LYS A 252 -27.19 33.91 16.31
N GLU A 253 -27.49 33.22 15.21
CA GLU A 253 -28.86 33.09 14.71
C GLU A 253 -29.75 32.30 15.68
N ASN A 254 -29.24 31.21 16.25
CA ASN A 254 -29.97 30.44 17.25
C ASN A 254 -30.19 31.23 18.55
N GLU A 255 -29.24 32.06 18.97
CA GLU A 255 -29.41 32.98 20.11
C GLU A 255 -30.59 33.93 19.86
N ARG A 256 -30.58 34.64 18.73
CA ARG A 256 -31.67 35.54 18.32
C ARG A 256 -33.02 34.83 18.23
N PHE A 257 -33.02 33.60 17.73
CA PHE A 257 -34.22 32.78 17.63
C PHE A 257 -34.75 32.38 19.02
N CYS A 258 -33.88 31.98 19.95
CA CYS A 258 -34.26 31.71 21.34
C CYS A 258 -34.88 32.94 22.01
N GLU A 259 -34.26 34.11 21.86
CA GLU A 259 -34.76 35.38 22.41
C GLU A 259 -36.16 35.71 21.87
N ALA A 260 -36.37 35.56 20.56
CA ALA A 260 -37.68 35.77 19.94
C ALA A 260 -38.75 34.80 20.49
N LEU A 261 -38.41 33.51 20.64
CA LEU A 261 -39.32 32.52 21.22
C LEU A 261 -39.64 32.82 22.69
N GLN A 262 -38.65 33.24 23.47
CA GLN A 262 -38.86 33.67 24.85
C GLN A 262 -39.79 34.88 24.93
N PHE A 263 -39.59 35.89 24.07
CA PHE A 263 -40.48 37.05 24.03
C PHE A 263 -41.93 36.65 23.71
N LEU A 264 -42.13 35.82 22.68
CA LEU A 264 -43.46 35.34 22.29
C LEU A 264 -44.14 34.50 23.38
N LEU A 265 -43.38 33.66 24.08
CA LEU A 265 -43.88 32.88 25.22
C LEU A 265 -44.26 33.80 26.38
N HIS A 266 -43.39 34.76 26.72
CA HIS A 266 -43.60 35.67 27.84
C HIS A 266 -44.85 36.52 27.66
N GLU A 267 -45.09 37.00 26.44
CA GLU A 267 -46.29 37.78 26.10
C GLU A 267 -47.57 36.97 26.33
N LYS A 268 -47.57 35.67 25.97
CA LYS A 268 -48.77 34.83 26.08
C LYS A 268 -48.95 34.20 27.45
N TYR A 269 -47.84 33.91 28.14
CA TYR A 269 -47.80 33.13 29.37
C TYR A 269 -46.61 33.60 30.22
N PRO A 270 -46.79 34.57 31.13
CA PRO A 270 -45.68 35.07 31.96
C PRO A 270 -45.25 34.08 33.07
N ASP A 271 -46.16 33.17 33.48
CA ASP A 271 -45.98 32.28 34.62
C ASP A 271 -45.68 30.83 34.21
N LEU A 272 -44.63 30.61 33.40
CA LEU A 272 -44.19 29.24 33.06
C LEU A 272 -43.21 28.63 34.08
N PRO A 273 -43.30 27.30 34.31
CA PRO A 273 -42.36 26.56 35.16
C PRO A 273 -40.95 26.55 34.56
N SER A 274 -39.91 26.50 35.39
CA SER A 274 -38.52 26.47 34.93
C SER A 274 -38.22 25.28 34.01
N LEU A 275 -37.61 25.54 32.85
CA LEU A 275 -37.12 24.49 31.92
C LEU A 275 -35.86 23.79 32.44
N CYS A 276 -35.06 24.47 33.26
CA CYS A 276 -33.79 23.94 33.74
C CYS A 276 -33.63 24.20 35.24
N PRO A 277 -32.90 23.33 35.97
CA PRO A 277 -32.67 23.49 37.40
C PRO A 277 -31.69 24.62 37.74
N CYS A 278 -31.03 25.23 36.74
CA CYS A 278 -30.07 26.31 36.97
C CYS A 278 -30.75 27.62 37.39
N HIS A 279 -32.00 27.83 36.96
CA HIS A 279 -32.73 29.05 37.25
C HIS A 279 -34.18 28.74 37.62
N PRO A 280 -34.75 29.44 38.62
CA PRO A 280 -36.13 29.21 39.06
C PRO A 280 -37.19 29.68 38.04
N SER A 281 -36.79 30.42 37.00
CA SER A 281 -37.68 30.92 35.95
C SER A 281 -37.03 30.74 34.57
N ILE A 282 -37.83 30.39 33.56
CA ILE A 282 -37.38 30.27 32.16
C ILE A 282 -36.77 31.58 31.65
N TRP A 283 -37.30 32.72 32.09
CA TRP A 283 -36.92 34.05 31.59
C TRP A 283 -35.50 34.46 31.97
N LYS A 284 -34.93 33.82 32.99
CA LYS A 284 -33.55 34.05 33.42
C LYS A 284 -32.59 32.96 32.93
N ALA A 285 -33.09 31.95 32.22
CA ALA A 285 -32.28 30.88 31.70
C ALA A 285 -31.57 31.31 30.41
N ASP A 286 -30.23 31.28 30.45
CA ASP A 286 -29.35 31.56 29.31
C ASP A 286 -28.49 30.30 29.04
N PRO A 287 -28.64 29.63 27.87
CA PRO A 287 -27.84 28.46 27.49
C PRO A 287 -26.33 28.67 27.59
N MET A 288 -25.83 29.91 27.47
CA MET A 288 -24.40 30.24 27.58
C MET A 288 -23.91 30.40 29.01
N LYS A 289 -24.82 30.71 29.94
CA LYS A 289 -24.49 30.95 31.36
C LYS A 289 -24.94 29.82 32.30
N CYS A 290 -25.65 28.83 31.77
CA CYS A 290 -26.06 27.65 32.53
C CYS A 290 -24.85 26.87 33.08
N ALA A 291 -25.08 26.06 34.12
CA ALA A 291 -24.05 25.15 34.63
C ALA A 291 -23.67 24.11 33.57
N ARG A 292 -22.41 23.64 33.56
CA ARG A 292 -21.90 22.68 32.57
C ARG A 292 -22.70 21.36 32.50
N ASN A 293 -23.32 20.95 33.61
CA ASN A 293 -24.16 19.75 33.67
C ASN A 293 -25.60 19.99 33.18
N CYS A 294 -25.96 21.23 32.86
CA CYS A 294 -27.29 21.57 32.36
C CYS A 294 -27.48 20.98 30.95
N PRO A 295 -28.63 20.34 30.66
CA PRO A 295 -28.92 19.80 29.33
C PRO A 295 -28.94 20.87 28.22
N PHE A 296 -29.06 22.15 28.59
CA PHE A 296 -29.08 23.30 27.69
C PHE A 296 -27.72 24.03 27.59
N TYR A 297 -26.70 23.62 28.34
CA TYR A 297 -25.39 24.28 28.32
C TYR A 297 -24.78 24.27 26.92
N CYS A 298 -24.44 25.47 26.41
CA CYS A 298 -23.92 25.69 25.05
C CYS A 298 -24.78 25.03 23.95
N ASN A 299 -26.10 24.88 24.16
CA ASN A 299 -26.98 24.23 23.19
C ASN A 299 -28.27 25.01 22.97
N HIS A 300 -28.15 26.14 22.26
CA HIS A 300 -29.28 26.97 21.83
C HIS A 300 -30.32 26.20 21.01
N SER A 301 -29.90 25.23 20.18
CA SER A 301 -30.82 24.46 19.35
C SER A 301 -31.79 23.60 20.15
N ARG A 302 -31.31 22.98 21.24
CA ARG A 302 -32.15 22.19 22.15
C ARG A 302 -33.08 23.08 22.95
N PHE A 303 -32.57 24.21 23.42
CA PHE A 303 -33.36 25.18 24.17
C PHE A 303 -34.51 25.76 23.31
N ALA A 304 -34.22 26.17 22.07
CA ALA A 304 -35.22 26.62 21.11
C ALA A 304 -36.29 25.57 20.82
N ARG A 305 -35.91 24.28 20.73
CA ARG A 305 -36.86 23.18 20.52
C ARG A 305 -37.83 23.02 21.69
N GLU A 306 -37.34 23.06 22.92
CA GLU A 306 -38.21 22.99 24.10
C GLU A 306 -39.14 24.20 24.19
N LEU A 307 -38.64 25.42 23.93
CA LEU A 307 -39.48 26.62 23.87
C LEU A 307 -40.56 26.53 22.78
N SER A 308 -40.21 26.01 21.61
CA SER A 308 -41.17 25.79 20.52
C SER A 308 -42.21 24.73 20.89
N SER A 309 -41.79 23.65 21.54
CA SER A 309 -42.70 22.60 22.01
C SER A 309 -43.68 23.14 23.05
N LEU A 310 -43.21 23.97 23.98
CA LEU A 310 -44.07 24.66 24.95
C LEU A 310 -45.07 25.59 24.26
N LEU A 311 -44.63 26.37 23.25
CA LEU A 311 -45.54 27.20 22.47
C LEU A 311 -46.67 26.36 21.84
N CYS A 312 -46.32 25.23 21.22
CA CYS A 312 -47.31 24.33 20.61
C CYS A 312 -48.25 23.71 21.63
N SER A 313 -47.72 23.16 22.73
CA SER A 313 -48.56 22.47 23.74
C SER A 313 -49.55 23.41 24.41
N VAL A 314 -49.18 24.67 24.63
CA VAL A 314 -50.07 25.63 25.30
C VAL A 314 -51.11 26.20 24.31
N THR A 315 -50.85 26.16 23.00
CA THR A 315 -51.86 26.51 21.98
C THR A 315 -52.92 25.43 21.75
N GLU A 316 -52.62 24.16 22.03
CA GLU A 316 -53.56 23.04 21.83
C GLU A 316 -54.61 22.88 22.95
N HIS A 317 -54.43 23.57 24.08
CA HIS A 317 -55.31 23.51 25.25
C HIS A 317 -56.26 24.73 25.40
N LYS A 318 -56.51 25.47 24.32
CA LYS A 318 -57.53 26.54 24.24
C LYS A 318 -58.69 26.11 23.36
#